data_AF-A0A162G658-F1
#
_entry.id   AF-A0A162G658-F1
#
_cell.length_a   1.000
_cell.length_b   1.000
_cell.length_c   1.000
_cell.angle_alpha   90.00
_cell.angle_beta   90.00
_cell.angle_gamma   90.00
#
_symmetry.space_group_name_H-M   'P 1'
#
loop_
_entity.id
_entity.type
_entity.pdbx_description
1 polymer ?
#
loop_
_entity_poly.entity_id
_entity_poly.type
_entity_poly.pdbx_seq_one_letter_code
_entity_poly.pdbx_strand_id
1 'polypeptide(L)'
;MKFIYILEDDERIQKDLFDTLRSIDPKLHIRFFLNLAEFHEWLKTALSAGPLALAPGGRKHKDDTSEDITPAATHELRLVIAKNEFLGIQNMGLIKRARDFFMRKKMCSEQEPTALILTAFDSPDFNIALAEERIINNVVFKPFDKLILKQHLEYALTGHHPVTSTTVASMNISSTIEMLKEVSLNSISEIGFTTMNNHEIKIGAMTKYYSDSFTSGNIKSVLAYCKSCMPVSDKDFLCEFHFFGADNKQVSQVRRNILQDKDHQTTELLNTHGRQTRILILDEDAALGLEVKNFFTDKFKNAEVFQYSLLGQLLSDLSDKDTVHRQQLPETFDMVFANYDIFEVEKKKRWEQIQQYLTDRAAKHGVPLQNFPDLYLVSKRKLSFEVMKDLSEWVKEIYFTPLDKSYILKKTLSLNPHLLNKEATTLGSVKDSGALKVANPVQITQISEAGLVLKYYRAISIGAFREFILWRPEELDTPEIIGTVNFNEPNKSGEGYLNHFVFFGMKDYYLKHIRKWLLEAYIKTKDKE
;
A
#
# COMPACT_ATOMS: atom_id res chain seq x y z
N MET A 1 -5.06 -19.59 -38.52
CA MET A 1 -6.17 -19.96 -37.59
C MET A 1 -5.67 -19.92 -36.17
N LYS A 2 -6.54 -19.58 -35.21
CA LYS A 2 -6.17 -19.44 -33.79
C LYS A 2 -6.60 -20.68 -32.99
N PHE A 3 -5.64 -21.30 -32.32
CA PHE A 3 -5.84 -22.50 -31.49
C PHE A 3 -5.75 -22.17 -30.00
N ILE A 4 -6.62 -22.81 -29.22
CA ILE A 4 -6.69 -22.72 -27.76
C ILE A 4 -6.59 -24.12 -27.19
N TYR A 5 -5.60 -24.36 -26.34
CA TYR A 5 -5.35 -25.67 -25.76
C TYR A 5 -5.74 -25.67 -24.30
N ILE A 6 -6.50 -26.67 -23.88
CA ILE A 6 -7.03 -26.79 -22.53
C ILE A 6 -6.58 -28.13 -21.94
N LEU A 7 -5.83 -28.07 -20.86
CA LEU A 7 -5.41 -29.22 -20.07
C LEU A 7 -6.30 -29.29 -18.84
N GLU A 8 -7.40 -30.06 -18.94
CA GLU A 8 -8.44 -30.17 -17.93
C GLU A 8 -9.08 -31.55 -18.04
N ASP A 9 -9.25 -32.24 -16.91
CA ASP A 9 -9.87 -33.58 -16.83
C ASP A 9 -11.35 -33.55 -16.41
N ASP A 10 -11.81 -32.45 -15.80
CA ASP A 10 -13.22 -32.30 -15.40
C ASP A 10 -14.12 -31.84 -16.57
N GLU A 11 -15.06 -32.70 -16.99
CA GLU A 11 -15.98 -32.41 -18.09
C GLU A 11 -16.83 -31.14 -17.91
N ARG A 12 -17.22 -30.81 -16.67
CA ARG A 12 -18.04 -29.60 -16.42
C ARG A 12 -17.20 -28.36 -16.64
N ILE A 13 -15.97 -28.35 -16.13
CA ILE A 13 -15.01 -27.26 -16.33
C ILE A 13 -14.64 -27.13 -17.81
N GLN A 14 -14.42 -28.24 -18.52
CA GLN A 14 -14.19 -28.23 -19.96
C GLN A 14 -15.33 -27.55 -20.70
N LYS A 15 -16.58 -27.89 -20.36
CA LYS A 15 -17.77 -27.29 -20.96
C LYS A 15 -17.85 -25.78 -20.69
N ASP A 16 -17.64 -25.35 -19.45
CA ASP A 16 -17.68 -23.92 -19.10
C ASP A 16 -16.60 -23.12 -19.87
N LEU A 17 -15.38 -23.65 -19.98
CA LEU A 17 -14.31 -23.03 -20.77
C LEU A 17 -14.64 -23.02 -22.27
N PHE A 18 -15.17 -24.11 -22.81
CA PHE A 18 -15.57 -24.22 -24.21
C PHE A 18 -16.66 -23.19 -24.57
N ASP A 19 -17.76 -23.19 -23.81
CA ASP A 19 -18.91 -22.31 -24.04
C ASP A 19 -18.46 -20.83 -23.92
N THR A 20 -17.61 -20.51 -22.95
CA THR A 20 -17.08 -19.15 -22.76
C THR A 20 -16.19 -18.72 -23.91
N LEU A 21 -15.21 -19.53 -24.31
CA LEU A 21 -14.31 -19.20 -25.43
C LEU A 21 -15.06 -19.05 -26.75
N ARG A 22 -16.03 -19.93 -27.04
CA ARG A 22 -16.89 -19.82 -28.23
C ARG A 22 -17.75 -18.56 -28.21
N SER A 23 -18.18 -18.11 -27.02
CA SER A 23 -18.90 -16.83 -26.88
C SER A 23 -18.03 -15.59 -27.12
N ILE A 24 -16.71 -15.70 -26.93
CA ILE A 24 -15.75 -14.62 -27.21
C ILE A 24 -15.46 -14.55 -28.70
N ASP A 25 -15.05 -15.67 -29.30
CA ASP A 25 -14.80 -15.77 -30.73
C ASP A 25 -15.19 -17.16 -31.25
N PRO A 26 -16.30 -17.27 -32.01
CA PRO A 26 -16.75 -18.52 -32.59
C PRO A 26 -15.75 -19.17 -33.56
N LYS A 27 -14.73 -18.45 -34.04
CA LYS A 27 -13.70 -18.96 -34.96
C LYS A 27 -12.51 -19.62 -34.24
N LEU A 28 -12.48 -19.61 -32.90
CA LEU A 28 -11.41 -20.27 -32.15
C LEU A 28 -11.47 -21.78 -32.31
N HIS A 29 -10.32 -22.42 -32.45
CA HIS A 29 -10.21 -23.87 -32.46
C HIS A 29 -9.71 -24.37 -31.12
N ILE A 30 -10.64 -24.94 -30.36
CA ILE A 30 -10.41 -25.36 -28.98
C ILE A 30 -10.07 -26.85 -28.98
N ARG A 31 -9.00 -27.23 -28.26
CA ARG A 31 -8.53 -28.61 -28.14
C ARG A 31 -8.26 -28.95 -26.69
N PHE A 32 -8.62 -30.18 -26.32
CA PHE A 32 -8.54 -30.67 -24.95
C PHE A 32 -7.49 -31.77 -24.82
N PHE A 33 -6.78 -31.75 -23.70
CA PHE A 33 -5.89 -32.79 -23.23
C PHE A 33 -6.35 -33.19 -21.83
N LEU A 34 -6.63 -34.49 -21.64
CA LEU A 34 -7.22 -34.97 -20.38
C LEU A 34 -6.16 -35.18 -19.29
N ASN A 35 -4.89 -35.20 -19.67
CA ASN A 35 -3.77 -35.38 -18.74
C ASN A 35 -2.47 -34.83 -19.35
N LEU A 36 -1.46 -34.70 -18.50
CA LEU A 36 -0.15 -34.19 -18.90
C LEU A 36 0.59 -35.11 -19.88
N ALA A 37 0.34 -36.43 -19.85
CA ALA A 37 0.99 -37.37 -20.75
C ALA A 37 0.55 -37.17 -22.20
N GLU A 38 -0.75 -37.00 -22.45
CA GLU A 38 -1.29 -36.67 -23.77
C GLU A 38 -0.70 -35.36 -24.32
N PHE A 39 -0.61 -34.34 -23.47
CA PHE A 39 -0.01 -33.06 -23.85
C PHE A 39 1.48 -33.22 -24.16
N HIS A 40 2.20 -34.03 -23.40
CA HIS A 40 3.63 -34.29 -23.64
C HIS A 40 3.89 -35.05 -24.94
N GLU A 41 3.08 -36.07 -25.28
CA GLU A 41 3.17 -36.75 -26.57
C GLU A 41 2.89 -35.81 -27.75
N TRP A 42 1.91 -34.91 -27.58
CA TRP A 42 1.71 -33.85 -28.56
C TRP A 42 2.91 -32.90 -28.67
N LEU A 43 3.49 -32.47 -27.55
CA LEU A 43 4.70 -31.62 -27.56
C LEU A 43 5.85 -32.27 -28.33
N LYS A 44 6.05 -33.58 -28.22
CA LYS A 44 7.04 -34.33 -29.02
C LYS A 44 6.79 -34.21 -30.52
N THR A 45 5.53 -34.26 -30.93
CA THR A 45 5.12 -34.09 -32.33
C THR A 45 5.29 -32.64 -32.78
N ALA A 46 4.91 -31.68 -31.93
CA ALA A 46 5.09 -30.25 -32.19
C ALA A 46 6.58 -29.88 -32.35
N LEU A 47 7.49 -30.58 -31.66
CA LEU A 47 8.94 -30.34 -31.78
C LEU A 47 9.46 -30.48 -33.21
N SER A 48 8.95 -31.45 -33.96
CA SER A 48 9.33 -31.67 -35.36
C SER A 48 8.45 -30.88 -36.33
N ALA A 49 7.14 -30.89 -36.14
CA ALA A 49 6.18 -30.37 -37.12
C ALA A 49 5.79 -28.89 -36.94
N GLY A 50 6.12 -28.27 -35.80
CA GLY A 50 5.81 -26.85 -35.55
C GLY A 50 4.32 -26.54 -35.68
N PRO A 51 3.92 -25.47 -36.40
CA PRO A 51 2.51 -25.08 -36.55
C PRO A 51 1.60 -26.16 -37.16
N LEU A 52 2.17 -27.07 -37.97
CA LEU A 52 1.41 -28.17 -38.57
C LEU A 52 0.87 -29.15 -37.50
N ALA A 53 1.49 -29.21 -36.32
CA ALA A 53 1.02 -30.03 -35.21
C ALA A 53 -0.21 -29.46 -34.49
N LEU A 54 -0.63 -28.23 -34.79
CA LEU A 54 -1.73 -27.58 -34.06
C LEU A 54 -3.11 -28.17 -34.35
N ALA A 55 -3.40 -28.42 -35.63
CA ALA A 55 -4.68 -28.96 -36.07
C ALA A 55 -4.96 -30.39 -35.54
N PRO A 56 -4.01 -31.34 -35.60
CA PRO A 56 -4.20 -32.70 -35.08
C PRO A 56 -3.99 -32.83 -33.57
N GLY A 57 -3.57 -31.76 -32.88
CA GLY A 57 -3.27 -31.80 -31.45
C GLY A 57 -4.52 -31.80 -30.59
N GLY A 58 -4.56 -32.70 -29.59
CA GLY A 58 -5.65 -32.81 -28.62
C GLY A 58 -6.97 -33.27 -29.24
N ARG A 59 -8.03 -33.24 -28.43
CA ARG A 59 -9.37 -33.71 -28.80
C ARG A 59 -10.34 -32.53 -28.93
N LYS A 60 -11.35 -32.65 -29.78
CA LYS A 60 -12.49 -31.71 -29.81
C LYS A 60 -13.41 -31.96 -28.61
N HIS A 61 -14.06 -30.90 -28.11
CA HIS A 61 -15.15 -31.07 -27.16
C HIS A 61 -16.32 -31.77 -27.85
N LYS A 62 -17.13 -32.53 -27.10
CA LYS A 62 -18.30 -33.26 -27.64
C LYS A 62 -19.33 -32.34 -28.30
N ASP A 63 -19.42 -31.10 -27.83
CA ASP A 63 -20.33 -30.07 -28.38
C ASP A 63 -19.70 -29.26 -29.54
N ASP A 64 -18.46 -29.56 -29.94
CA ASP A 64 -17.78 -28.83 -31.02
C ASP A 64 -18.19 -29.35 -32.40
N THR A 65 -19.07 -28.61 -33.08
CA THR A 65 -19.54 -28.91 -34.43
C THR A 65 -18.67 -28.32 -35.54
N SER A 66 -17.52 -27.72 -35.22
CA SER A 66 -16.64 -27.15 -36.24
C SER A 66 -16.00 -28.25 -37.10
N GLU A 67 -15.79 -27.97 -38.38
CA GLU A 67 -15.15 -28.91 -39.31
C GLU A 67 -13.69 -29.21 -38.90
N ASP A 68 -13.17 -30.35 -39.37
CA ASP A 68 -11.75 -30.64 -39.22
C ASP A 68 -10.94 -29.73 -40.15
N ILE A 69 -9.88 -29.13 -39.61
CA ILE A 69 -9.02 -28.24 -40.39
C ILE A 69 -7.78 -28.99 -40.82
N THR A 70 -7.39 -28.77 -42.06
CA THR A 70 -6.10 -29.21 -42.57
C THR A 70 -4.93 -28.52 -41.86
N PRO A 71 -3.87 -29.26 -41.48
CA PRO A 71 -2.65 -28.66 -40.94
C PRO A 71 -2.09 -27.55 -41.84
N ALA A 72 -1.79 -26.38 -41.28
CA ALA A 72 -1.22 -25.26 -42.02
C ALA A 72 -0.13 -24.53 -41.23
N ALA A 73 0.84 -23.97 -41.94
CA ALA A 73 1.95 -23.19 -41.34
C ALA A 73 1.49 -21.84 -40.76
N THR A 74 0.29 -21.38 -41.11
CA THR A 74 -0.34 -20.13 -40.65
C THR A 74 -1.22 -20.33 -39.40
N HIS A 75 -1.14 -21.50 -38.78
CA HIS A 75 -1.82 -21.78 -37.53
C HIS A 75 -1.02 -21.23 -36.34
N GLU A 76 -1.73 -20.67 -35.37
CA GLU A 76 -1.14 -20.01 -34.21
C GLU A 76 -1.76 -20.54 -32.93
N LEU A 77 -0.92 -20.87 -31.94
CA LEU A 77 -1.33 -21.20 -30.58
C LEU A 77 -1.44 -19.92 -29.77
N ARG A 78 -2.66 -19.53 -29.43
CA ARG A 78 -2.96 -18.24 -28.79
C ARG A 78 -2.98 -18.33 -27.27
N LEU A 79 -3.52 -19.41 -26.74
CA LEU A 79 -3.73 -19.56 -25.32
C LEU A 79 -3.62 -21.04 -24.93
N VAL A 80 -2.93 -21.27 -23.83
CA VAL A 80 -2.96 -22.52 -23.09
C VAL A 80 -3.67 -22.26 -21.76
N ILE A 81 -4.69 -23.06 -21.45
CA ILE A 81 -5.36 -23.07 -20.15
C ILE A 81 -5.02 -24.40 -19.49
N ALA A 82 -4.54 -24.38 -18.25
CA ALA A 82 -4.19 -25.61 -17.57
C ALA A 82 -4.64 -25.63 -16.12
N LYS A 83 -5.16 -26.77 -15.69
CA LYS A 83 -5.38 -27.06 -14.28
C LYS A 83 -4.05 -26.99 -13.52
N ASN A 84 -4.03 -26.31 -12.38
CA ASN A 84 -2.85 -26.15 -11.54
C ASN A 84 -2.22 -27.50 -11.13
N GLU A 85 -3.01 -28.57 -11.00
CA GLU A 85 -2.48 -29.92 -10.70
C GLU A 85 -1.58 -30.48 -11.81
N PHE A 86 -1.81 -30.08 -13.07
CA PHE A 86 -1.00 -30.55 -14.20
C PHE A 86 0.28 -29.73 -14.37
N LEU A 87 0.16 -28.40 -14.25
CA LEU A 87 1.25 -27.46 -14.53
C LEU A 87 1.71 -26.67 -13.29
N GLY A 88 1.48 -27.19 -12.09
CA GLY A 88 1.83 -26.52 -10.84
C GLY A 88 3.33 -26.30 -10.64
N ILE A 89 3.70 -25.89 -9.42
CA ILE A 89 5.04 -25.40 -9.02
C ILE A 89 6.20 -26.28 -9.53
N GLN A 90 6.05 -27.61 -9.47
CA GLN A 90 7.09 -28.55 -9.89
C GLN A 90 7.39 -28.52 -11.40
N ASN A 91 6.46 -28.01 -12.21
CA ASN A 91 6.52 -28.01 -13.67
C ASN A 91 6.69 -26.60 -14.27
N MET A 92 6.89 -25.54 -13.47
CA MET A 92 7.08 -24.16 -13.98
C MET A 92 8.25 -24.02 -14.96
N GLY A 93 9.38 -24.69 -14.69
CA GLY A 93 10.51 -24.73 -15.62
C GLY A 93 10.19 -25.41 -16.96
N LEU A 94 9.19 -26.29 -17.00
CA LEU A 94 8.66 -26.92 -18.21
C LEU A 94 7.81 -25.93 -19.01
N ILE A 95 6.98 -25.15 -18.33
CA ILE A 95 6.16 -24.09 -18.94
C ILE A 95 7.02 -23.02 -19.61
N LYS A 96 8.05 -22.54 -18.92
CA LYS A 96 9.00 -21.57 -19.48
C LYS A 96 9.61 -22.07 -20.78
N ARG A 97 10.10 -23.32 -20.75
CA ARG A 97 10.66 -23.99 -21.92
C ARG A 97 9.62 -24.19 -23.04
N ALA A 98 8.37 -24.48 -22.69
CA ALA A 98 7.28 -24.64 -23.65
C ALA A 98 6.93 -23.31 -24.35
N ARG A 99 6.87 -22.19 -23.62
CA ARG A 99 6.66 -20.86 -24.20
C ARG A 99 7.79 -20.47 -25.16
N ASP A 100 9.04 -20.61 -24.71
CA ASP A 100 10.21 -20.34 -25.55
C ASP A 100 10.26 -21.27 -26.77
N PHE A 101 9.75 -22.49 -26.61
CA PHE A 101 9.59 -23.45 -27.68
C PHE A 101 8.54 -23.01 -28.72
N PHE A 102 7.35 -22.57 -28.29
CA PHE A 102 6.30 -22.11 -29.19
C PHE A 102 6.77 -20.93 -30.05
N MET A 103 7.49 -19.97 -29.45
CA MET A 103 8.09 -18.86 -30.19
C MET A 103 9.16 -19.34 -31.19
N ARG A 104 10.11 -20.18 -30.75
CA ARG A 104 11.19 -20.71 -31.63
C ARG A 104 10.65 -21.53 -32.80
N LYS A 105 9.54 -22.22 -32.64
CA LYS A 105 8.88 -22.99 -33.71
C LYS A 105 7.86 -22.19 -34.51
N LYS A 106 7.77 -20.87 -34.30
CA LYS A 106 6.84 -19.97 -35.00
C LYS A 106 5.38 -20.41 -34.85
N MET A 107 5.03 -21.03 -33.71
CA MET A 107 3.67 -21.40 -33.36
C MET A 107 2.90 -20.22 -32.76
N CYS A 108 3.60 -19.16 -32.39
CA CYS A 108 3.05 -17.85 -32.03
C CYS A 108 4.02 -16.76 -32.51
N SER A 109 3.53 -15.52 -32.59
CA SER A 109 4.35 -14.37 -32.96
C SER A 109 5.02 -13.75 -31.72
N GLU A 110 6.09 -12.98 -31.92
CA GLU A 110 6.75 -12.24 -30.84
C GLU A 110 5.88 -11.11 -30.31
N GLN A 111 5.07 -10.49 -31.18
CA GLN A 111 4.15 -9.41 -30.83
C GLN A 111 2.97 -9.92 -29.99
N GLU A 112 2.56 -11.16 -30.25
CA GLU A 112 1.42 -11.76 -29.58
C GLU A 112 1.76 -13.20 -29.13
N PRO A 113 2.63 -13.34 -28.11
CA PRO A 113 3.06 -14.64 -27.62
C PRO A 113 1.89 -15.44 -27.07
N THR A 114 2.01 -16.77 -27.07
CA THR A 114 1.01 -17.66 -26.46
C THR A 114 0.81 -17.28 -24.99
N ALA A 115 -0.42 -16.94 -24.65
CA ALA A 115 -0.82 -16.68 -23.27
C ALA A 115 -0.98 -17.98 -22.49
N LEU A 116 -0.79 -17.91 -21.18
CA LEU A 116 -1.01 -19.02 -20.26
C LEU A 116 -1.94 -18.61 -19.12
N ILE A 117 -3.02 -19.35 -18.94
CA ILE A 117 -3.92 -19.21 -17.79
C ILE A 117 -3.88 -20.49 -16.97
N LEU A 118 -3.77 -20.35 -15.66
CA LEU A 118 -3.95 -21.46 -14.73
C LEU A 118 -5.37 -21.45 -14.18
N THR A 119 -5.96 -22.63 -14.03
CA THR A 119 -7.22 -22.82 -13.30
C THR A 119 -6.94 -23.57 -12.00
N ALA A 120 -7.48 -23.09 -10.89
CA ALA A 120 -7.24 -23.66 -9.57
C ALA A 120 -8.51 -23.60 -8.72
N PHE A 121 -8.65 -24.49 -7.73
CA PHE A 121 -9.60 -24.24 -6.64
C PHE A 121 -9.00 -23.22 -5.67
N ASP A 122 -9.85 -22.41 -5.03
CA ASP A 122 -9.38 -21.49 -3.99
C ASP A 122 -8.91 -22.33 -2.79
N SER A 123 -7.61 -22.59 -2.74
CA SER A 123 -6.94 -23.31 -1.67
C SER A 123 -5.98 -22.36 -0.96
N PRO A 124 -5.89 -22.41 0.38
CA PRO A 124 -4.90 -21.65 1.15
C PRO A 124 -3.45 -21.98 0.75
N ASP A 125 -3.20 -23.15 0.15
CA ASP A 125 -1.87 -23.60 -0.24
C ASP A 125 -1.40 -23.05 -1.60
N PHE A 126 -2.28 -22.37 -2.36
CA PHE A 126 -1.89 -21.79 -3.64
C PHE A 126 -1.11 -20.48 -3.43
N ASN A 127 0.21 -20.56 -3.58
CA ASN A 127 1.07 -19.39 -3.49
C ASN A 127 1.05 -18.58 -4.80
N ILE A 128 0.30 -17.48 -4.79
CA ILE A 128 0.14 -16.58 -5.93
C ILE A 128 1.45 -15.93 -6.38
N ALA A 129 2.42 -15.74 -5.46
CA ALA A 129 3.73 -15.17 -5.78
C ALA A 129 4.53 -16.07 -6.74
N LEU A 130 4.25 -17.38 -6.75
CA LEU A 130 4.86 -18.31 -7.71
C LEU A 130 4.27 -18.16 -9.12
N ALA A 131 3.06 -17.63 -9.21
CA ALA A 131 2.41 -17.33 -10.49
C ALA A 131 2.79 -15.93 -11.02
N GLU A 132 3.50 -15.12 -10.24
CA GLU A 132 4.07 -13.83 -10.69
C GLU A 132 5.30 -13.98 -11.60
N GLU A 133 5.77 -15.22 -11.81
CA GLU A 133 6.65 -15.49 -12.95
C GLU A 133 5.93 -15.01 -14.22
N ARG A 134 6.51 -14.01 -14.93
CA ARG A 134 5.99 -13.27 -16.11
C ARG A 134 5.51 -14.13 -17.31
N ILE A 135 5.37 -15.43 -17.11
CA ILE A 135 4.91 -16.44 -18.03
C ILE A 135 3.42 -16.71 -17.85
N ILE A 136 2.89 -16.62 -16.63
CA ILE A 136 1.45 -16.80 -16.38
C ILE A 136 0.75 -15.46 -16.54
N ASN A 137 -0.24 -15.43 -17.43
CA ASN A 137 -1.04 -14.23 -17.68
C ASN A 137 -2.07 -14.02 -16.58
N ASN A 138 -2.72 -15.09 -16.11
CA ASN A 138 -3.64 -15.03 -14.98
C ASN A 138 -3.87 -16.41 -14.32
N VAL A 139 -4.40 -16.37 -13.11
CA VAL A 139 -4.97 -17.52 -12.40
C VAL A 139 -6.46 -17.28 -12.24
N VAL A 140 -7.29 -18.23 -12.67
CA VAL A 140 -8.75 -18.15 -12.54
C VAL A 140 -9.23 -19.23 -11.58
N PHE A 141 -9.87 -18.82 -10.50
CA PHE A 141 -10.34 -19.73 -9.47
C PHE A 141 -11.69 -20.39 -9.82
N LYS A 142 -11.82 -21.68 -9.49
CA LYS A 142 -13.02 -22.51 -9.63
C LYS A 142 -13.84 -22.47 -8.33
N PRO A 143 -15.19 -22.50 -8.38
CA PRO A 143 -16.02 -22.43 -9.59
C PRO A 143 -15.96 -21.05 -10.25
N PHE A 144 -16.11 -21.02 -11.58
CA PHE A 144 -15.94 -19.77 -12.33
C PHE A 144 -17.14 -18.83 -12.16
N ASP A 145 -16.88 -17.57 -11.86
CA ASP A 145 -17.79 -16.48 -12.24
C ASP A 145 -17.69 -16.30 -13.76
N LYS A 146 -18.80 -16.53 -14.48
CA LYS A 146 -18.81 -16.56 -15.95
C LYS A 146 -18.39 -15.23 -16.58
N LEU A 147 -18.74 -14.10 -15.96
CA LEU A 147 -18.38 -12.78 -16.49
C LEU A 147 -16.89 -12.49 -16.28
N ILE A 148 -16.37 -12.82 -15.11
CA ILE A 148 -14.94 -12.67 -14.78
C ILE A 148 -14.08 -13.60 -15.64
N LEU A 149 -14.49 -14.86 -15.80
CA LEU A 149 -13.84 -15.82 -16.68
C LEU A 149 -13.78 -15.27 -18.12
N LYS A 150 -14.92 -14.85 -18.66
CA LYS A 150 -15.01 -14.29 -20.01
C LYS A 150 -14.06 -13.10 -20.18
N GLN A 151 -14.09 -12.15 -19.26
CA GLN A 151 -13.28 -10.94 -19.32
C GLN A 151 -11.76 -11.24 -19.24
N HIS A 152 -11.34 -12.15 -18.37
CA HIS A 152 -9.93 -12.54 -18.28
C HIS A 152 -9.44 -13.35 -19.50
N LEU A 153 -10.31 -14.18 -20.09
CA LEU A 153 -10.00 -14.85 -21.36
C LEU A 153 -9.91 -13.84 -22.51
N GLU A 154 -10.77 -12.82 -22.56
CA GLU A 154 -10.68 -11.72 -23.53
C GLU A 154 -9.34 -10.98 -23.41
N TYR A 155 -8.91 -10.64 -22.18
CA TYR A 155 -7.59 -10.03 -21.95
C TYR A 155 -6.45 -10.92 -22.46
N ALA A 156 -6.47 -12.22 -22.16
CA ALA A 156 -5.41 -13.14 -22.57
C ALA A 156 -5.37 -13.36 -24.10
N LEU A 157 -6.53 -13.39 -24.77
CA LEU A 157 -6.62 -13.57 -26.22
C LEU A 157 -6.18 -12.33 -26.99
N THR A 158 -6.56 -11.15 -26.50
CA THR A 158 -6.23 -9.84 -27.07
C THR A 158 -4.75 -9.50 -26.87
N GLY A 159 -4.15 -10.00 -25.78
CA GLY A 159 -2.75 -9.76 -25.46
C GLY A 159 -2.50 -8.32 -24.97
N HIS A 160 -1.33 -7.78 -25.28
CA HIS A 160 -0.85 -6.48 -24.79
C HIS A 160 -1.43 -5.29 -25.54
N HIS A 161 -2.73 -5.32 -25.79
CA HIS A 161 -3.49 -4.31 -26.50
C HIS A 161 -4.70 -3.86 -25.67
N PRO A 162 -5.25 -2.65 -25.92
CA PRO A 162 -6.50 -2.24 -25.32
C PRO A 162 -7.60 -3.23 -25.72
N VAL A 163 -8.39 -3.68 -24.75
CA VAL A 163 -9.55 -4.51 -25.05
C VAL A 163 -10.66 -3.61 -25.59
N THR A 164 -11.16 -3.95 -26.77
CA THR A 164 -12.18 -3.16 -27.50
C THR A 164 -13.59 -3.35 -26.95
N SER A 165 -13.84 -4.42 -26.19
CA SER A 165 -15.13 -4.72 -25.54
C SER A 165 -14.93 -5.19 -24.11
N THR A 166 -15.50 -4.47 -23.14
CA THR A 166 -15.54 -4.93 -21.75
C THR A 166 -16.85 -5.68 -21.49
N THR A 167 -16.74 -6.97 -21.16
CA THR A 167 -17.86 -7.81 -20.69
C THR A 167 -18.31 -7.36 -19.29
N VAL A 168 -17.37 -6.95 -18.44
CA VAL A 168 -17.67 -6.46 -17.09
C VAL A 168 -17.89 -4.95 -17.14
N ALA A 169 -18.95 -4.47 -16.49
CA ALA A 169 -19.22 -3.05 -16.38
C ALA A 169 -18.03 -2.32 -15.73
N SER A 170 -17.53 -1.29 -16.43
CA SER A 170 -16.47 -0.43 -15.92
C SER A 170 -17.06 0.92 -15.52
N MET A 171 -16.62 1.44 -14.38
CA MET A 171 -16.99 2.76 -13.91
C MET A 171 -15.85 3.74 -14.23
N ASN A 172 -16.17 4.81 -14.95
CA ASN A 172 -15.27 5.96 -15.09
C ASN A 172 -15.34 6.77 -13.80
N ILE A 173 -14.23 6.86 -13.08
CA ILE A 173 -14.16 7.53 -11.79
C ILE A 173 -12.79 8.17 -11.64
N SER A 174 -12.75 9.38 -11.06
CA SER A 174 -11.51 9.97 -10.57
C SER A 174 -11.43 9.75 -9.06
N SER A 175 -10.77 8.65 -8.67
CA SER A 175 -10.54 8.32 -7.25
C SER A 175 -9.06 8.07 -6.99
N THR A 176 -8.64 8.28 -5.75
CA THR A 176 -7.29 7.94 -5.28
C THR A 176 -7.34 6.61 -4.57
N ILE A 177 -6.49 5.67 -4.98
CA ILE A 177 -6.27 4.39 -4.31
C ILE A 177 -4.80 4.30 -3.89
N GLU A 178 -4.44 3.28 -3.13
CA GLU A 178 -3.07 3.06 -2.71
C GLU A 178 -2.43 1.95 -3.55
N MET A 179 -1.31 2.26 -4.21
CA MET A 179 -0.45 1.26 -4.86
C MET A 179 0.71 0.95 -3.92
N LEU A 180 0.90 -0.32 -3.59
CA LEU A 180 1.93 -0.73 -2.66
C LEU A 180 3.26 -0.98 -3.36
N LYS A 181 4.35 -0.70 -2.64
CA LYS A 181 5.71 -1.06 -3.02
C LYS A 181 6.40 -1.69 -1.82
N GLU A 182 7.01 -2.85 -2.03
CA GLU A 182 7.85 -3.46 -1.00
C GLU A 182 9.14 -2.69 -0.79
N VAL A 183 9.54 -2.58 0.47
CA VAL A 183 10.77 -1.94 0.96
C VAL A 183 11.38 -2.86 2.00
N SER A 184 12.70 -3.03 1.95
CA SER A 184 13.42 -3.81 2.95
C SER A 184 13.43 -3.07 4.29
N LEU A 185 12.83 -3.67 5.31
CA LEU A 185 13.01 -3.26 6.69
C LEU A 185 14.45 -3.60 7.11
N ASN A 186 15.08 -2.72 7.88
CA ASN A 186 16.41 -2.96 8.45
C ASN A 186 16.35 -3.10 9.97
N SER A 187 15.48 -2.30 10.61
CA SER A 187 15.22 -2.41 12.05
C SER A 187 13.90 -1.74 12.40
N ILE A 188 13.28 -2.18 13.49
CA ILE A 188 12.10 -1.57 14.09
C ILE A 188 12.36 -1.27 15.56
N SER A 189 11.83 -0.16 16.04
CA SER A 189 11.93 0.31 17.42
C SER A 189 10.57 0.77 17.93
N GLU A 190 10.46 1.08 19.22
CA GLU A 190 9.21 1.57 19.80
C GLU A 190 8.73 2.91 19.21
N ILE A 191 9.60 3.71 18.60
CA ILE A 191 9.28 5.06 18.10
C ILE A 191 9.27 5.19 16.58
N GLY A 192 9.67 4.14 15.87
CA GLY A 192 9.88 4.19 14.44
C GLY A 192 10.64 2.98 13.91
N PHE A 193 11.15 3.08 12.69
CA PHE A 193 11.86 2.00 12.01
C PHE A 193 12.89 2.55 11.03
N THR A 194 13.79 1.70 10.55
CA THR A 194 14.76 2.06 9.50
C THR A 194 14.57 1.16 8.29
N THR A 195 14.73 1.71 7.09
CA THR A 195 14.70 0.94 5.83
C THR A 195 15.95 1.18 5.00
N MET A 196 16.22 0.25 4.08
CA MET A 196 17.23 0.42 3.05
C MET A 196 16.57 0.78 1.72
N ASN A 197 16.92 1.94 1.17
CA ASN A 197 16.35 2.45 -0.08
C ASN A 197 17.44 2.68 -1.12
N ASN A 198 17.10 2.42 -2.38
CA ASN A 198 17.99 2.66 -3.52
C ASN A 198 17.97 4.10 -4.04
N HIS A 199 17.35 5.01 -3.29
CA HIS A 199 17.23 6.43 -3.59
C HIS A 199 17.05 7.20 -2.28
N GLU A 200 17.46 8.46 -2.30
CA GLU A 200 17.28 9.36 -1.17
C GLU A 200 15.80 9.66 -0.92
N ILE A 201 15.40 9.65 0.35
CA ILE A 201 14.06 10.06 0.79
C ILE A 201 14.17 11.40 1.51
N LYS A 202 13.45 12.41 1.00
CA LYS A 202 13.45 13.77 1.56
C LYS A 202 13.11 13.74 3.06
N ILE A 203 13.93 14.39 3.87
CA ILE A 203 13.65 14.57 5.31
C ILE A 203 12.31 15.30 5.49
N GLY A 204 11.49 14.80 6.40
CA GLY A 204 10.11 15.24 6.63
C GLY A 204 9.08 14.62 5.68
N ALA A 205 9.49 13.82 4.69
CA ALA A 205 8.53 13.13 3.82
C ALA A 205 7.67 12.16 4.65
N MET A 206 6.36 12.40 4.66
CA MET A 206 5.37 11.61 5.39
C MET A 206 4.69 10.63 4.44
N THR A 207 4.61 9.35 4.83
CA THR A 207 3.81 8.38 4.08
C THR A 207 3.26 7.26 4.96
N LYS A 208 2.36 6.47 4.39
CA LYS A 208 1.73 5.32 5.04
C LYS A 208 2.54 4.04 4.78
N TYR A 209 2.71 3.23 5.81
CA TYR A 209 3.42 1.94 5.75
C TYR A 209 2.57 0.82 6.33
N TYR A 210 2.58 -0.32 5.65
CA TYR A 210 1.89 -1.55 6.01
C TYR A 210 2.89 -2.62 6.43
N SER A 211 2.61 -3.29 7.55
CA SER A 211 3.36 -4.46 8.03
C SER A 211 2.53 -5.18 9.09
N ASP A 212 2.68 -6.50 9.17
CA ASP A 212 2.07 -7.29 10.24
C ASP A 212 2.51 -6.82 11.63
N SER A 213 3.71 -6.26 11.74
CA SER A 213 4.26 -5.66 12.96
C SER A 213 3.45 -4.45 13.47
N PHE A 214 2.60 -3.85 12.63
CA PHE A 214 1.77 -2.70 12.99
C PHE A 214 0.31 -3.06 13.31
N THR A 215 -0.04 -4.35 13.21
CA THR A 215 -1.41 -4.82 13.37
C THR A 215 -1.96 -4.54 14.76
N SER A 216 -3.02 -3.72 14.83
CA SER A 216 -3.63 -3.28 16.07
C SER A 216 -5.11 -2.96 15.89
N GLY A 217 -5.98 -3.72 16.55
CA GLY A 217 -7.43 -3.54 16.40
C GLY A 217 -7.84 -3.77 14.95
N ASN A 218 -8.30 -2.74 14.25
CA ASN A 218 -8.74 -2.82 12.85
C ASN A 218 -7.75 -2.16 11.86
N ILE A 219 -6.52 -1.85 12.31
CA ILE A 219 -5.51 -1.12 11.53
C ILE A 219 -4.27 -2.01 11.36
N LYS A 220 -3.68 -2.06 10.17
CA LYS A 220 -2.42 -2.78 9.85
C LYS A 220 -1.33 -1.85 9.30
N SER A 221 -1.47 -0.56 9.53
CA SER A 221 -0.58 0.46 9.00
C SER A 221 -0.25 1.56 9.99
N VAL A 222 0.83 2.27 9.72
CA VAL A 222 1.25 3.47 10.45
C VAL A 222 1.54 4.60 9.47
N LEU A 223 1.35 5.82 9.95
CA LEU A 223 1.97 7.00 9.34
C LEU A 223 3.37 7.15 9.90
N ALA A 224 4.34 7.46 9.04
CA ALA A 224 5.69 7.75 9.46
C ALA A 224 6.35 8.79 8.55
N TYR A 225 7.21 9.63 9.14
CA TYR A 225 8.02 10.60 8.41
C TYR A 225 9.49 10.23 8.43
N CYS A 226 10.18 10.54 7.33
CA CYS A 226 11.64 10.41 7.23
C CYS A 226 12.31 11.42 8.17
N LYS A 227 12.95 10.96 9.24
CA LYS A 227 13.67 11.78 10.21
C LYS A 227 15.13 11.98 9.79
N SER A 228 15.77 10.96 9.24
CA SER A 228 17.12 11.06 8.68
C SER A 228 17.29 10.15 7.47
N CYS A 229 18.15 10.53 6.54
CA CYS A 229 18.49 9.74 5.36
C CYS A 229 20.00 9.87 5.12
N MET A 230 20.74 8.78 5.35
CA MET A 230 22.21 8.77 5.26
C MET A 230 22.67 7.81 4.17
N PRO A 231 23.58 8.21 3.26
CA PRO A 231 24.14 7.30 2.28
C PRO A 231 24.99 6.22 2.97
N VAL A 232 24.76 4.96 2.62
CA VAL A 232 25.55 3.80 3.09
C VAL A 232 26.49 3.32 1.98
N SER A 233 26.05 3.45 0.73
CA SER A 233 26.84 3.16 -0.48
C SER A 233 26.49 4.18 -1.57
N ASP A 234 27.14 4.09 -2.73
CA ASP A 234 26.79 4.92 -3.91
C ASP A 234 25.34 4.73 -4.39
N LYS A 235 24.67 3.65 -3.97
CA LYS A 235 23.33 3.27 -4.42
C LYS A 235 22.32 3.14 -3.30
N ASP A 236 22.75 3.03 -2.05
CA ASP A 236 21.89 2.67 -0.92
C ASP A 236 21.90 3.75 0.16
N PHE A 237 20.72 4.02 0.69
CA PHE A 237 20.45 5.01 1.73
C PHE A 237 19.76 4.36 2.92
N LEU A 238 20.31 4.61 4.12
CA LEU A 238 19.67 4.28 5.39
C LEU A 238 18.71 5.39 5.77
N CYS A 239 17.43 5.09 5.67
CA CYS A 239 16.37 6.02 5.99
C CYS A 239 15.75 5.65 7.34
N GLU A 240 15.85 6.56 8.30
CA GLU A 240 15.24 6.46 9.63
C GLU A 240 13.86 7.13 9.59
N PHE A 241 12.84 6.38 9.96
CA PHE A 241 11.46 6.81 9.99
C PHE A 241 10.96 6.85 11.42
N HIS A 242 10.21 7.89 11.73
CA HIS A 242 9.53 8.07 12.99
C HIS A 242 8.03 7.92 12.77
N PHE A 243 7.37 7.12 13.61
CA PHE A 243 5.90 7.07 13.61
C PHE A 243 5.32 8.47 13.83
N PHE A 244 4.14 8.72 13.28
CA PHE A 244 3.36 9.93 13.48
C PHE A 244 1.93 9.55 13.83
N GLY A 245 1.44 9.94 15.00
CA GLY A 245 0.11 9.59 15.47
C GLY A 245 -0.10 8.08 15.64
N ALA A 246 0.91 7.33 16.07
CA ALA A 246 0.73 5.92 16.43
C ALA A 246 -0.11 5.80 17.71
N ASP A 247 -1.17 5.01 17.66
CA ASP A 247 -2.03 4.81 18.84
C ASP A 247 -1.37 3.89 19.88
N ASN A 248 -1.84 3.95 21.13
CA ASN A 248 -1.24 3.17 22.22
C ASN A 248 -1.28 1.66 21.99
N LYS A 249 -2.26 1.16 21.23
CA LYS A 249 -2.37 -0.27 20.92
C LYS A 249 -1.32 -0.67 19.89
N GLN A 250 -1.06 0.16 18.89
CA GLN A 250 0.03 -0.01 17.91
C GLN A 250 1.39 0.02 18.59
N VAL A 251 1.65 1.04 19.41
CA VAL A 251 2.90 1.15 20.17
C VAL A 251 3.10 -0.07 21.07
N SER A 252 2.04 -0.50 21.77
CA SER A 252 2.09 -1.71 22.61
C SER A 252 2.34 -2.98 21.80
N GLN A 253 1.76 -3.11 20.61
CA GLN A 253 2.02 -4.25 19.73
C GLN A 253 3.49 -4.29 19.29
N VAL A 254 4.00 -3.18 18.77
CA VAL A 254 5.41 -3.07 18.33
C VAL A 254 6.34 -3.40 19.49
N ARG A 255 6.08 -2.83 20.68
CA ARG A 255 6.86 -3.11 21.88
C ARG A 255 6.83 -4.60 22.27
N ARG A 256 5.66 -5.25 22.21
CA ARG A 256 5.54 -6.68 22.48
C ARG A 256 6.34 -7.52 21.48
N ASN A 257 6.25 -7.20 20.19
CA ASN A 257 7.00 -7.91 19.15
C ASN A 257 8.51 -7.78 19.37
N ILE A 258 9.00 -6.58 19.68
CA ILE A 258 10.42 -6.35 19.99
C ILE A 258 10.85 -7.18 21.20
N LEU A 259 10.10 -7.13 22.30
CA LEU A 259 10.47 -7.83 23.54
C LEU A 259 10.35 -9.36 23.45
N GLN A 260 9.56 -9.87 22.51
CA GLN A 260 9.44 -11.31 22.24
C GLN A 260 10.61 -11.83 21.40
N ASP A 261 11.29 -10.96 20.67
CA ASP A 261 12.50 -11.32 19.94
C ASP A 261 13.67 -11.49 20.90
N LYS A 262 14.40 -12.61 20.77
CA LYS A 262 15.53 -12.93 21.65
C LYS A 262 16.77 -12.08 21.35
N ASP A 263 16.87 -11.56 20.12
CA ASP A 263 17.99 -10.78 19.62
C ASP A 263 17.72 -9.26 19.69
N HIS A 264 16.67 -8.85 20.43
CA HIS A 264 16.39 -7.44 20.63
C HIS A 264 17.55 -6.73 21.34
N GLN A 265 17.79 -5.50 20.91
CA GLN A 265 18.79 -4.62 21.46
C GLN A 265 18.11 -3.52 22.25
N THR A 266 18.83 -3.00 23.23
CA THR A 266 18.37 -1.90 24.06
C THR A 266 19.38 -0.78 24.00
N THR A 267 18.95 0.39 23.53
CA THR A 267 19.78 1.60 23.50
C THR A 267 19.41 2.48 24.68
N GLU A 268 20.40 2.82 25.51
CA GLU A 268 20.19 3.80 26.58
C GLU A 268 20.05 5.22 26.00
N LEU A 269 19.05 5.95 26.48
CA LEU A 269 18.77 7.34 26.15
C LEU A 269 18.94 8.18 27.41
N LEU A 270 20.05 8.92 27.46
CA LEU A 270 20.33 9.89 28.51
C LEU A 270 20.96 11.14 27.89
N ASN A 271 20.20 12.23 27.87
CA ASN A 271 20.68 13.53 27.45
C ASN A 271 21.21 14.28 28.68
N THR A 272 22.51 14.61 28.67
CA THR A 272 23.20 15.31 29.77
C THR A 272 23.55 16.77 29.45
N HIS A 273 23.46 17.18 28.18
CA HIS A 273 23.81 18.52 27.71
C HIS A 273 22.64 19.18 26.99
N GLY A 274 22.28 20.39 27.42
CA GLY A 274 21.07 21.06 26.96
C GLY A 274 20.89 22.43 27.61
N ARG A 275 20.01 23.25 27.03
CA ARG A 275 19.61 24.55 27.57
C ARG A 275 18.25 24.47 28.24
N GLN A 276 17.88 25.45 29.05
CA GLN A 276 16.51 25.53 29.57
C GLN A 276 15.51 25.45 28.42
N THR A 277 14.54 24.53 28.54
CA THR A 277 13.51 24.25 27.55
C THR A 277 12.17 24.72 28.11
N ARG A 278 11.53 25.66 27.41
CA ARG A 278 10.30 26.31 27.84
C ARG A 278 9.12 25.66 27.14
N ILE A 279 8.25 25.01 27.90
CA ILE A 279 7.14 24.19 27.39
C ILE A 279 5.82 24.87 27.76
N LEU A 280 4.98 25.13 26.77
CA LEU A 280 3.62 25.61 26.95
C LEU A 280 2.64 24.44 26.83
N ILE A 281 1.71 24.30 27.78
CA ILE A 281 0.62 23.33 27.74
C ILE A 281 -0.70 24.10 27.65
N LEU A 282 -1.51 23.76 26.65
CA LEU A 282 -2.84 24.33 26.44
C LEU A 282 -3.87 23.20 26.37
N ASP A 283 -4.59 22.98 27.47
CA ASP A 283 -5.58 21.89 27.57
C ASP A 283 -6.78 22.31 28.40
N GLU A 284 -7.96 22.35 27.77
CA GLU A 284 -9.24 22.65 28.42
C GLU A 284 -9.63 21.59 29.46
N ASP A 285 -9.11 20.36 29.34
CA ASP A 285 -9.14 19.38 30.42
C ASP A 285 -8.02 19.67 31.41
N ALA A 286 -8.38 20.35 32.51
CA ALA A 286 -7.44 20.73 33.56
C ALA A 286 -6.70 19.52 34.18
N ALA A 287 -7.34 18.35 34.26
CA ALA A 287 -6.71 17.15 34.83
C ALA A 287 -5.65 16.59 33.88
N LEU A 288 -5.97 16.50 32.59
CA LEU A 288 -5.02 16.05 31.57
C LEU A 288 -3.86 17.04 31.41
N GLY A 289 -4.16 18.35 31.37
CA GLY A 289 -3.13 19.39 31.32
C GLY A 289 -2.18 19.34 32.52
N LEU A 290 -2.71 19.07 33.73
CA LEU A 290 -1.90 18.89 34.93
C LEU A 290 -1.06 17.61 34.88
N GLU A 291 -1.62 16.51 34.35
CA GLU A 291 -0.86 15.27 34.15
C GLU A 291 0.34 15.48 33.22
N VAL A 292 0.14 16.14 32.07
CA VAL A 292 1.21 16.46 31.11
C VAL A 292 2.24 17.38 31.76
N LYS A 293 1.79 18.39 32.53
CA LYS A 293 2.69 19.29 33.26
C LYS A 293 3.58 18.53 34.23
N ASN A 294 2.97 17.72 35.10
CA ASN A 294 3.69 16.93 36.08
C ASN A 294 4.67 15.97 35.41
N PHE A 295 4.26 15.33 34.30
CA PHE A 295 5.16 14.47 33.53
C PHE A 295 6.43 15.19 33.08
N PHE A 296 6.33 16.38 32.47
CA PHE A 296 7.51 17.12 32.02
C PHE A 296 8.37 17.62 33.18
N THR A 297 7.75 18.18 34.22
CA THR A 297 8.45 18.64 35.42
C THR A 297 9.17 17.49 36.14
N ASP A 298 8.57 16.30 36.18
CA ASP A 298 9.14 15.13 36.85
C ASP A 298 10.25 14.49 36.02
N LYS A 299 10.11 14.42 34.69
CA LYS A 299 11.04 13.69 33.82
C LYS A 299 12.23 14.49 33.35
N PHE A 300 12.17 15.82 33.31
CA PHE A 300 13.25 16.65 32.76
C PHE A 300 13.82 17.65 33.77
N LYS A 301 15.15 17.81 33.80
CA LYS A 301 15.87 18.72 34.71
C LYS A 301 15.78 20.18 34.28
N ASN A 302 15.69 20.40 32.98
CA ASN A 302 15.78 21.72 32.34
C ASN A 302 14.44 22.18 31.74
N ALA A 303 13.33 21.51 32.05
CA ALA A 303 12.01 21.89 31.55
C ALA A 303 11.33 22.90 32.48
N GLU A 304 10.96 24.04 31.92
CA GLU A 304 10.10 25.03 32.56
C GLU A 304 8.73 24.96 31.90
N VAL A 305 7.68 24.64 32.68
CA VAL A 305 6.38 24.24 32.14
C VAL A 305 5.28 25.20 32.55
N PHE A 306 4.62 25.79 31.56
CA PHE A 306 3.52 26.73 31.70
C PHE A 306 2.22 26.06 31.26
N GLN A 307 1.14 26.22 32.01
CA GLN A 307 -0.14 25.55 31.72
C GLN A 307 -1.28 26.56 31.67
N TYR A 308 -2.12 26.39 30.66
CA TYR A 308 -3.37 27.14 30.46
C TYR A 308 -4.51 26.18 30.17
N SER A 309 -5.64 26.37 30.87
CA SER A 309 -6.89 25.67 30.56
C SER A 309 -7.83 26.45 29.66
N LEU A 310 -7.53 27.71 29.36
CA LEU A 310 -8.36 28.56 28.51
C LEU A 310 -7.47 29.28 27.50
N LEU A 311 -7.78 29.12 26.21
CA LEU A 311 -7.08 29.82 25.15
C LEU A 311 -7.16 31.36 25.33
N GLY A 312 -8.32 31.87 25.74
CA GLY A 312 -8.49 33.32 25.95
C GLY A 312 -7.55 33.90 27.02
N GLN A 313 -7.28 33.13 28.08
CA GLN A 313 -6.32 33.52 29.11
C GLN A 313 -4.89 33.52 28.56
N LEU A 314 -4.51 32.47 27.81
CA LEU A 314 -3.20 32.40 27.14
C LEU A 314 -2.97 33.61 26.22
N LEU A 315 -3.93 33.92 25.34
CA LEU A 315 -3.80 35.05 24.41
C LEU A 315 -3.70 36.39 25.15
N SER A 316 -4.42 36.54 26.26
CA SER A 316 -4.35 37.74 27.08
C SER A 316 -2.96 37.90 27.72
N ASP A 317 -2.41 36.84 28.30
CA ASP A 317 -1.10 36.86 28.95
C ASP A 317 0.05 37.02 27.93
N LEU A 318 -0.07 36.41 26.74
CA LEU A 318 0.87 36.64 25.63
C LEU A 318 0.91 38.11 25.21
N SER A 319 -0.26 38.77 25.18
CA SER A 319 -0.38 40.21 24.90
C SER A 319 -0.02 41.14 26.08
N ASP A 320 0.45 40.58 27.20
CA ASP A 320 0.73 41.30 28.44
C ASP A 320 -0.45 42.14 28.97
N LYS A 321 -1.68 41.68 28.73
CA LYS A 321 -2.84 42.30 29.37
C LYS A 321 -2.81 42.02 30.86
N ASP A 322 -3.22 43.01 31.64
CA ASP A 322 -3.34 42.85 33.07
C ASP A 322 -4.60 42.04 33.38
N THR A 323 -4.42 40.80 33.82
CA THR A 323 -5.50 39.88 34.18
C THR A 323 -5.29 39.36 35.60
N VAL A 324 -6.37 39.00 36.30
CA VAL A 324 -6.33 38.55 37.70
C VAL A 324 -5.44 37.31 37.88
N HIS A 325 -5.30 36.49 36.84
CA HIS A 325 -4.55 35.23 36.85
C HIS A 325 -3.32 35.27 35.94
N ARG A 326 -2.80 36.46 35.64
CA ARG A 326 -1.67 36.64 34.73
C ARG A 326 -0.46 35.82 35.22
N GLN A 327 0.05 34.94 34.35
CA GLN A 327 1.32 34.27 34.59
C GLN A 327 2.49 35.10 34.01
N GLN A 328 3.64 35.07 34.68
CA GLN A 328 4.87 35.62 34.12
C GLN A 328 5.41 34.66 33.06
N LEU A 329 5.21 34.99 31.79
CA LEU A 329 5.65 34.16 30.67
C LEU A 329 7.07 34.53 30.19
N PRO A 330 7.84 33.55 29.69
CA PRO A 330 9.11 33.83 29.03
C PRO A 330 8.90 34.58 27.71
N GLU A 331 9.99 35.07 27.12
CA GLU A 331 9.96 35.77 25.83
C GLU A 331 9.62 34.83 24.67
N THR A 332 10.06 33.58 24.77
CA THR A 332 9.92 32.55 23.74
C THR A 332 9.62 31.19 24.37
N PHE A 333 8.97 30.31 23.61
CA PHE A 333 8.76 28.91 23.96
C PHE A 333 9.50 28.03 22.96
N ASP A 334 9.87 26.83 23.38
CA ASP A 334 10.50 25.81 22.54
C ASP A 334 9.47 24.78 22.03
N MET A 335 8.47 24.49 22.87
CA MET A 335 7.47 23.45 22.58
C MET A 335 6.08 23.91 23.06
N VAL A 336 5.05 23.55 22.30
CA VAL A 336 3.65 23.68 22.70
C VAL A 336 3.01 22.30 22.67
N PHE A 337 2.43 21.87 23.79
CA PHE A 337 1.53 20.74 23.87
C PHE A 337 0.11 21.27 23.96
N ALA A 338 -0.78 20.78 23.10
CA ALA A 338 -2.15 21.24 23.15
C ALA A 338 -3.16 20.14 22.88
N ASN A 339 -4.33 20.27 23.47
CA ASN A 339 -5.45 19.39 23.18
C ASN A 339 -5.91 19.60 21.73
N TYR A 340 -6.06 18.52 20.98
CA TYR A 340 -6.51 18.53 19.59
C TYR A 340 -7.85 19.25 19.41
N ASP A 341 -8.77 19.15 20.37
CA ASP A 341 -10.12 19.71 20.28
C ASP A 341 -10.10 21.25 20.12
N ILE A 342 -9.05 21.92 20.60
CA ILE A 342 -8.84 23.37 20.46
C ILE A 342 -8.62 23.78 19.00
N PHE A 343 -8.14 22.84 18.18
CA PHE A 343 -7.83 23.04 16.77
C PHE A 343 -8.86 22.41 15.83
N GLU A 344 -9.92 21.77 16.33
CA GLU A 344 -10.84 21.01 15.47
C GLU A 344 -11.53 21.88 14.40
N VAL A 345 -11.99 23.08 14.77
CA VAL A 345 -12.79 23.95 13.90
C VAL A 345 -11.91 24.80 12.97
N GLU A 346 -10.93 25.52 13.52
CA GLU A 346 -10.10 26.48 12.77
C GLU A 346 -8.73 25.92 12.34
N LYS A 347 -8.37 24.71 12.81
CA LYS A 347 -7.16 23.97 12.45
C LYS A 347 -5.91 24.86 12.46
N LYS A 348 -5.21 24.94 11.33
CA LYS A 348 -3.98 25.70 11.15
C LYS A 348 -4.16 27.20 11.41
N LYS A 349 -5.33 27.79 11.14
CA LYS A 349 -5.57 29.22 11.41
C LYS A 349 -5.49 29.56 12.89
N ARG A 350 -5.96 28.64 13.74
CA ARG A 350 -5.84 28.78 15.20
C ARG A 350 -4.37 28.76 15.63
N TRP A 351 -3.56 27.90 14.99
CA TRP A 351 -2.12 27.85 15.26
C TRP A 351 -1.41 29.12 14.77
N GLU A 352 -1.74 29.61 13.58
CA GLU A 352 -1.22 30.87 13.03
C GLU A 352 -1.56 32.07 13.94
N GLN A 353 -2.75 32.08 14.54
CA GLN A 353 -3.12 33.07 15.55
C GLN A 353 -2.17 33.01 16.76
N ILE A 354 -1.93 31.83 17.34
CA ILE A 354 -1.02 31.67 18.49
C ILE A 354 0.41 32.10 18.10
N GLN A 355 0.87 31.73 16.91
CA GLN A 355 2.16 32.14 16.36
C GLN A 355 2.31 33.66 16.22
N GLN A 356 1.25 34.36 15.82
CA GLN A 356 1.25 35.81 15.76
C GLN A 356 1.42 36.44 17.15
N TYR A 357 0.67 35.97 18.15
CA TYR A 357 0.80 36.46 19.54
C TYR A 357 2.19 36.18 20.12
N LEU A 358 2.79 35.04 19.80
CA LEU A 358 4.17 34.72 20.19
C LEU A 358 5.18 35.67 19.52
N THR A 359 4.96 35.98 18.24
CA THR A 359 5.81 36.93 17.48
C THR A 359 5.73 38.33 18.07
N ASP A 360 4.51 38.81 18.33
CA ASP A 360 4.26 40.15 18.89
C ASP A 360 4.89 40.28 20.28
N ARG A 361 4.76 39.23 21.11
CA ARG A 361 5.40 39.16 22.42
C ARG A 361 6.92 39.24 22.28
N ALA A 362 7.52 38.38 21.47
CA ALA A 362 8.97 38.31 21.30
C ALA A 362 9.52 39.68 20.83
N ALA A 363 8.85 40.31 19.87
CA ALA A 363 9.19 41.66 19.39
C ALA A 363 9.10 42.73 20.49
N LYS A 364 8.04 42.70 21.30
CA LYS A 364 7.85 43.64 22.43
C LYS A 364 8.94 43.51 23.49
N HIS A 365 9.46 42.31 23.71
CA HIS A 365 10.56 42.02 24.65
C HIS A 365 11.95 42.09 23.99
N GLY A 366 12.05 42.59 22.76
CA GLY A 366 13.33 42.82 22.08
C GLY A 366 14.05 41.53 21.63
N VAL A 367 13.35 40.40 21.57
CA VAL A 367 13.89 39.10 21.16
C VAL A 367 13.22 38.69 19.84
N PRO A 368 13.89 38.76 18.68
CA PRO A 368 13.28 38.29 17.44
C PRO A 368 13.08 36.77 17.47
N LEU A 369 11.87 36.31 17.16
CA LEU A 369 11.55 34.88 17.11
C LEU A 369 12.15 34.27 15.84
N GLN A 370 13.25 33.52 15.98
CA GLN A 370 13.94 32.88 14.85
C GLN A 370 13.18 31.66 14.31
N ASN A 371 12.59 30.87 15.21
CA ASN A 371 11.81 29.68 14.89
C ASN A 371 10.57 29.65 15.77
N PHE A 372 9.45 29.17 15.23
CA PHE A 372 8.27 28.89 16.02
C PHE A 372 8.48 27.64 16.88
N PRO A 373 7.87 27.57 18.07
CA PRO A 373 7.91 26.36 18.88
C PRO A 373 7.26 25.19 18.15
N ASP A 374 7.79 23.98 18.38
CA ASP A 374 7.20 22.75 17.85
C ASP A 374 5.83 22.51 18.53
N LEU A 375 4.79 22.26 17.72
CA LEU A 375 3.45 21.93 18.21
C LEU A 375 3.25 20.41 18.31
N TYR A 376 2.88 19.94 19.49
CA TYR A 376 2.50 18.57 19.81
C TYR A 376 1.02 18.55 20.18
N LEU A 377 0.26 17.62 19.60
CA LEU A 377 -1.15 17.48 19.92
C LEU A 377 -1.40 16.27 20.83
N VAL A 378 -2.36 16.42 21.75
CA VAL A 378 -2.91 15.33 22.55
C VAL A 378 -4.37 15.15 22.16
N SER A 379 -4.77 13.94 21.78
CA SER A 379 -6.15 13.64 21.38
C SER A 379 -6.76 12.50 22.19
N LYS A 380 -8.02 12.67 22.58
CA LYS A 380 -8.80 11.62 23.26
C LYS A 380 -9.48 10.65 22.30
N ARG A 381 -9.64 11.06 21.03
CA ARG A 381 -10.32 10.29 19.99
C ARG A 381 -9.32 9.86 18.95
N LYS A 382 -9.59 8.72 18.30
CA LYS A 382 -8.81 8.32 17.13
C LYS A 382 -9.07 9.31 16.00
N LEU A 383 -8.03 9.66 15.26
CA LEU A 383 -8.11 10.54 14.10
C LEU A 383 -8.04 9.70 12.82
N SER A 384 -8.73 10.12 11.76
CA SER A 384 -8.61 9.46 10.46
C SER A 384 -7.25 9.75 9.84
N PHE A 385 -6.86 8.93 8.87
CA PHE A 385 -5.61 9.10 8.13
C PHE A 385 -5.53 10.47 7.45
N GLU A 386 -6.61 10.92 6.82
CA GLU A 386 -6.68 12.22 6.13
C GLU A 386 -6.45 13.36 7.11
N VAL A 387 -7.08 13.32 8.29
CA VAL A 387 -6.88 14.33 9.33
C VAL A 387 -5.44 14.33 9.82
N MET A 388 -4.85 13.15 10.09
CA MET A 388 -3.45 13.08 10.53
C MET A 388 -2.48 13.59 9.45
N LYS A 389 -2.74 13.27 8.18
CA LYS A 389 -1.94 13.78 7.06
C LYS A 389 -2.00 15.30 6.97
N ASP A 390 -3.18 15.90 7.07
CA ASP A 390 -3.35 17.36 7.09
C ASP A 390 -2.63 18.01 8.29
N LEU A 391 -2.66 17.37 9.46
CA LEU A 391 -1.97 17.85 10.65
C LEU A 391 -0.45 17.78 10.51
N SER A 392 0.08 16.76 9.83
CA SER A 392 1.53 16.56 9.68
C SER A 392 2.28 17.71 9.01
N GLU A 393 1.58 18.60 8.31
CA GLU A 393 2.18 19.79 7.68
C GLU A 393 2.58 20.88 8.68
N TRP A 394 2.00 20.89 9.88
CA TRP A 394 2.19 21.97 10.87
C TRP A 394 2.22 21.48 12.33
N VAL A 395 2.01 20.19 12.56
CA VAL A 395 2.12 19.52 13.87
C VAL A 395 3.32 18.58 13.85
N LYS A 396 4.11 18.61 14.92
CA LYS A 396 5.30 17.78 15.08
C LYS A 396 4.98 16.32 15.38
N GLU A 397 3.99 16.08 16.24
CA GLU A 397 3.56 14.75 16.67
C GLU A 397 2.17 14.80 17.33
N ILE A 398 1.45 13.66 17.31
CA ILE A 398 0.16 13.47 17.97
C ILE A 398 0.26 12.31 18.97
N TYR A 399 -0.15 12.55 20.21
CA TYR A 399 -0.25 11.54 21.25
C TYR A 399 -1.72 11.25 21.59
N PHE A 400 -2.04 10.00 21.90
CA PHE A 400 -3.41 9.60 22.24
C PHE A 400 -3.57 9.24 23.71
N THR A 401 -4.70 9.64 24.31
CA THR A 401 -5.01 9.24 25.69
C THR A 401 -5.58 7.80 25.73
N PRO A 402 -5.34 7.03 26.81
CA PRO A 402 -4.51 7.35 27.98
C PRO A 402 -3.03 7.47 27.60
N LEU A 403 -2.30 8.44 28.14
CA LEU A 403 -0.95 8.74 27.70
C LEU A 403 0.03 7.59 28.03
N ASP A 404 0.69 7.02 27.02
CA ASP A 404 1.85 6.16 27.22
C ASP A 404 3.08 7.02 27.55
N LYS A 405 3.31 7.25 28.85
CA LYS A 405 4.41 8.08 29.37
C LYS A 405 5.79 7.61 28.91
N SER A 406 5.97 6.31 28.71
CA SER A 406 7.24 5.74 28.22
C SER A 406 7.44 6.12 26.75
N TYR A 407 6.40 5.97 25.92
CA TYR A 407 6.44 6.37 24.52
C TYR A 407 6.68 7.88 24.36
N ILE A 408 5.94 8.72 25.07
CA ILE A 408 6.11 10.18 25.05
C ILE A 408 7.54 10.55 25.44
N LEU A 409 8.09 9.97 26.51
CA LEU A 409 9.46 10.25 26.95
C LEU A 409 10.48 9.92 25.85
N LYS A 410 10.44 8.71 25.30
CA LYS A 410 11.39 8.25 24.26
C LYS A 410 11.26 9.07 22.98
N LYS A 411 10.03 9.34 22.56
CA LYS A 411 9.74 10.09 21.33
C LYS A 411 10.19 11.54 21.46
N THR A 412 9.84 12.20 22.56
CA THR A 412 10.22 13.60 22.83
C THR A 412 11.74 13.76 22.98
N LEU A 413 12.43 12.84 23.67
CA LEU A 413 13.91 12.84 23.75
C LEU A 413 14.55 12.69 22.37
N SER A 414 14.02 11.79 21.53
CA SER A 414 14.55 11.56 20.19
C SER A 414 14.30 12.74 19.25
N LEU A 415 13.24 13.52 19.46
CA LEU A 415 12.91 14.69 18.65
C LEU A 415 13.60 15.97 19.13
N ASN A 416 13.89 16.06 20.43
CA ASN A 416 14.41 17.26 21.09
C ASN A 416 15.65 16.90 21.91
N PRO A 417 16.82 16.73 21.27
CA PRO A 417 18.03 16.24 21.94
C PRO A 417 18.56 17.18 23.04
N HIS A 418 18.04 18.40 23.14
CA HIS A 418 18.38 19.39 24.17
C HIS A 418 17.58 19.23 25.47
N LEU A 419 16.55 18.39 25.51
CA LEU A 419 15.85 18.05 26.76
C LEU A 419 16.70 17.10 27.60
N LEU A 420 16.89 17.44 28.89
CA LEU A 420 17.71 16.70 29.83
C LEU A 420 16.84 15.80 30.71
N ASN A 421 16.78 14.50 30.44
CA ASN A 421 16.05 13.57 31.29
C ASN A 421 16.75 13.37 32.65
N LYS A 422 15.94 13.24 33.71
CA LYS A 422 16.44 13.03 35.08
C LYS A 422 17.10 11.68 35.26
N GLU A 423 16.52 10.66 34.64
CA GLU A 423 16.90 9.26 34.71
C GLU A 423 17.06 8.73 33.29
N ALA A 424 18.03 7.84 33.07
CA ALA A 424 18.19 7.15 31.80
C ALA A 424 16.91 6.35 31.48
N THR A 425 16.54 6.34 30.20
CA THR A 425 15.48 5.46 29.68
C THR A 425 16.07 4.58 28.58
N THR A 426 15.32 3.57 28.15
CA THR A 426 15.83 2.59 27.19
C THR A 426 14.91 2.47 25.99
N LEU A 427 15.46 2.52 24.78
CA LEU A 427 14.74 2.27 23.54
C LEU A 427 15.03 0.86 23.05
N GLY A 428 14.02 -0.01 23.08
CA GLY A 428 14.11 -1.33 22.49
C GLY A 428 14.08 -1.25 20.96
N SER A 429 14.92 -2.05 20.30
CA SER A 429 14.90 -2.24 18.86
C SER A 429 15.23 -3.68 18.50
N VAL A 430 14.80 -4.11 17.32
CA VAL A 430 15.19 -5.39 16.75
C VAL A 430 15.62 -5.16 15.30
N LYS A 431 16.70 -5.84 14.90
CA LYS A 431 17.04 -5.91 13.48
C LYS A 431 16.05 -6.87 12.83
N ASP A 432 15.26 -6.34 11.92
CA ASP A 432 14.22 -7.08 11.24
C ASP A 432 14.47 -6.96 9.74
N SER A 433 14.63 -8.10 9.08
CA SER A 433 14.77 -8.20 7.62
C SER A 433 13.46 -8.50 6.92
N GLY A 434 12.32 -8.33 7.61
CA GLY A 434 10.98 -8.49 7.07
C GLY A 434 10.66 -7.51 5.95
N ALA A 435 9.56 -7.80 5.26
CA ALA A 435 9.02 -6.91 4.23
C ALA A 435 8.13 -5.85 4.85
N LEU A 436 8.36 -4.60 4.46
CA LEU A 436 7.50 -3.46 4.74
C LEU A 436 6.89 -2.99 3.42
N LYS A 437 5.60 -2.68 3.38
CA LYS A 437 4.96 -2.15 2.16
C LYS A 437 4.68 -0.66 2.33
N VAL A 438 5.26 0.17 1.48
CA VAL A 438 4.97 1.60 1.44
C VAL A 438 3.77 1.87 0.52
N ALA A 439 2.83 2.67 0.99
CA ALA A 439 1.67 3.08 0.20
C ALA A 439 2.02 4.30 -0.66
N ASN A 440 1.77 4.19 -1.97
CA ASN A 440 1.85 5.31 -2.89
C ASN A 440 0.42 5.69 -3.35
N PRO A 441 -0.10 6.85 -2.95
CA PRO A 441 -1.40 7.32 -3.42
C PRO A 441 -1.37 7.55 -4.92
N VAL A 442 -2.30 6.94 -5.64
CA VAL A 442 -2.35 7.02 -7.10
C VAL A 442 -3.78 7.24 -7.60
N GLN A 443 -3.92 8.01 -8.68
CA GLN A 443 -5.22 8.36 -9.25
C GLN A 443 -5.63 7.34 -10.33
N ILE A 444 -6.77 6.70 -10.13
CA ILE A 444 -7.41 5.88 -11.17
C ILE A 444 -8.40 6.71 -11.98
N THR A 445 -8.57 6.35 -13.25
CA THR A 445 -9.54 6.96 -14.17
C THR A 445 -10.70 6.02 -14.50
N GLN A 446 -10.48 4.71 -14.34
CA GLN A 446 -11.46 3.66 -14.61
C GLN A 446 -11.18 2.45 -13.72
N ILE A 447 -12.23 1.75 -13.30
CA ILE A 447 -12.13 0.49 -12.57
C ILE A 447 -13.32 -0.41 -12.87
N SER A 448 -13.09 -1.71 -12.89
CA SER A 448 -14.09 -2.77 -12.97
C SER A 448 -13.71 -3.89 -12.01
N GLU A 449 -14.50 -4.97 -11.97
CA GLU A 449 -14.14 -6.16 -11.17
C GLU A 449 -12.95 -6.93 -11.75
N ALA A 450 -12.54 -6.65 -12.99
CA ALA A 450 -11.47 -7.37 -13.68
C ALA A 450 -10.17 -6.57 -13.82
N GLY A 451 -10.19 -5.27 -13.53
CA GLY A 451 -9.01 -4.42 -13.67
C GLY A 451 -9.25 -2.95 -13.39
N LEU A 452 -8.21 -2.14 -13.58
CA LEU A 452 -8.24 -0.69 -13.40
C LEU A 452 -7.34 0.03 -14.41
N VAL A 453 -7.61 1.32 -14.62
CA VAL A 453 -6.74 2.21 -15.38
C VAL A 453 -6.19 3.26 -14.44
N LEU A 454 -4.86 3.26 -14.32
CA LEU A 454 -4.09 4.08 -13.42
C LEU A 454 -3.37 5.20 -14.19
N LYS A 455 -3.53 6.45 -13.76
CA LYS A 455 -2.68 7.55 -14.21
C LYS A 455 -1.36 7.56 -13.44
N TYR A 456 -0.24 7.52 -14.15
CA TYR A 456 1.09 7.54 -13.54
C TYR A 456 2.07 8.39 -14.35
N TYR A 457 3.10 8.95 -13.71
CA TYR A 457 4.04 9.86 -14.39
C TYR A 457 4.89 9.18 -15.48
N ARG A 458 4.98 7.84 -15.48
CA ARG A 458 5.70 7.05 -16.47
C ARG A 458 4.93 5.79 -16.87
N ALA A 459 5.27 5.24 -18.03
CA ALA A 459 4.85 3.91 -18.43
C ALA A 459 5.43 2.87 -17.46
N ILE A 460 4.59 1.98 -16.95
CA ILE A 460 5.00 0.80 -16.20
C ILE A 460 5.17 -0.34 -17.21
N SER A 461 6.24 -1.12 -17.07
CA SER A 461 6.54 -2.22 -17.98
C SER A 461 5.37 -3.21 -18.03
N ILE A 462 5.02 -3.63 -19.25
CA ILE A 462 4.01 -4.66 -19.49
C ILE A 462 4.40 -5.95 -18.75
N GLY A 463 3.42 -6.59 -18.11
CA GLY A 463 3.58 -7.77 -17.27
C GLY A 463 4.15 -7.47 -15.86
N ALA A 464 4.40 -6.21 -15.51
CA ALA A 464 4.81 -5.87 -14.15
C ALA A 464 3.63 -5.99 -13.18
N PHE A 465 3.87 -6.64 -12.05
CA PHE A 465 2.90 -6.77 -10.96
C PHE A 465 2.92 -5.57 -10.03
N ARG A 466 1.75 -5.16 -9.56
CA ARG A 466 1.56 -4.19 -8.49
C ARG A 466 0.44 -4.68 -7.58
N GLU A 467 0.55 -4.32 -6.32
CA GLU A 467 -0.49 -4.54 -5.34
C GLU A 467 -1.24 -3.24 -5.09
N PHE A 468 -2.54 -3.36 -4.89
CA PHE A 468 -3.45 -2.25 -4.69
C PHE A 468 -4.27 -2.46 -3.43
N ILE A 469 -4.45 -1.37 -2.68
CA ILE A 469 -5.39 -1.29 -1.58
C ILE A 469 -6.53 -0.35 -2.01
N LEU A 470 -7.73 -0.93 -2.10
CA LEU A 470 -8.97 -0.18 -2.22
C LEU A 470 -9.45 0.13 -0.81
N TRP A 471 -8.98 1.25 -0.25
CA TRP A 471 -9.14 1.56 1.17
C TRP A 471 -10.62 1.62 1.59
N ARG A 472 -10.90 0.97 2.74
CA ARG A 472 -12.16 1.05 3.48
C ARG A 472 -11.83 1.22 4.97
N PRO A 473 -12.76 1.70 5.82
CA PRO A 473 -12.49 1.95 7.24
C PRO A 473 -12.01 0.73 8.04
N GLU A 474 -12.39 -0.48 7.63
CA GLU A 474 -11.95 -1.76 8.22
C GLU A 474 -10.70 -2.25 7.49
N GLU A 475 -9.52 -1.80 7.94
CA GLU A 475 -8.26 -2.04 7.21
C GLU A 475 -7.79 -3.50 7.26
N LEU A 476 -8.09 -4.24 8.34
CA LEU A 476 -7.77 -5.67 8.43
C LEU A 476 -8.49 -6.52 7.38
N ASP A 477 -9.73 -6.15 7.07
CA ASP A 477 -10.56 -6.81 6.06
C ASP A 477 -10.32 -6.24 4.65
N THR A 478 -9.30 -5.38 4.50
CA THR A 478 -8.96 -4.80 3.21
C THR A 478 -7.87 -5.65 2.54
N PRO A 479 -8.21 -6.43 1.50
CA PRO A 479 -7.25 -7.26 0.79
C PRO A 479 -6.24 -6.41 0.02
N GLU A 480 -5.06 -7.01 -0.18
CA GLU A 480 -4.07 -6.55 -1.14
C GLU A 480 -4.39 -7.20 -2.49
N ILE A 481 -4.91 -6.41 -3.41
CA ILE A 481 -5.35 -6.88 -4.73
C ILE A 481 -4.18 -6.76 -5.69
N ILE A 482 -3.75 -7.90 -6.24
CA ILE A 482 -2.66 -7.94 -7.22
C ILE A 482 -3.22 -7.61 -8.60
N GLY A 483 -2.50 -6.78 -9.35
CA GLY A 483 -2.77 -6.50 -10.75
C GLY A 483 -1.50 -6.53 -11.59
N THR A 484 -1.63 -6.95 -12.84
CA THR A 484 -0.54 -6.95 -13.83
C THR A 484 -0.81 -5.92 -14.92
N VAL A 485 0.23 -5.20 -15.34
CA VAL A 485 0.11 -4.23 -16.44
C VAL A 485 -0.12 -4.98 -17.74
N ASN A 486 -1.30 -4.85 -18.32
CA ASN A 486 -1.60 -5.43 -19.63
C ASN A 486 -1.14 -4.53 -20.77
N PHE A 487 -1.36 -3.23 -20.62
CA PHE A 487 -1.12 -2.22 -21.65
C PHE A 487 -0.81 -0.86 -21.03
N ASN A 488 -0.10 0.01 -21.74
CA ASN A 488 0.05 1.41 -21.37
C ASN A 488 -0.01 2.32 -22.59
N GLU A 489 -0.47 3.55 -22.39
CA GLU A 489 -0.52 4.57 -23.44
C GLU A 489 -0.24 5.97 -22.87
N PRO A 490 0.27 6.91 -23.68
CA PRO A 490 0.38 8.30 -23.27
C PRO A 490 -0.99 8.88 -22.92
N ASN A 491 -1.05 9.63 -21.83
CA ASN A 491 -2.27 10.32 -21.45
C ASN A 491 -2.54 11.47 -22.46
N LYS A 492 -3.64 11.39 -23.21
CA LYS A 492 -4.00 12.42 -24.20
C LYS A 492 -4.45 13.74 -23.56
N SER A 493 -4.91 13.70 -22.32
CA SER A 493 -5.50 14.85 -21.62
C SER A 493 -4.52 15.55 -20.66
N GLY A 494 -3.24 15.18 -20.66
CA GLY A 494 -2.22 15.82 -19.82
C GLY A 494 -0.94 14.99 -19.72
N GLU A 495 -0.04 15.35 -18.82
CA GLU A 495 1.22 14.63 -18.66
C GLU A 495 1.03 13.23 -18.06
N GLY A 496 1.99 12.35 -18.37
CA GLY A 496 2.06 10.98 -17.88
C GLY A 496 1.46 9.92 -18.82
N TYR A 497 1.21 8.74 -18.25
CA TYR A 497 0.73 7.55 -18.94
C TYR A 497 -0.50 6.99 -18.24
N LEU A 498 -1.41 6.42 -19.03
CA LEU A 498 -2.47 5.55 -18.56
C LEU A 498 -1.94 4.12 -18.59
N ASN A 499 -1.93 3.47 -17.43
CA ASN A 499 -1.47 2.10 -17.26
C ASN A 499 -2.70 1.23 -16.99
N HIS A 500 -2.97 0.29 -17.89
CA HIS A 500 -4.11 -0.60 -17.84
C HIS A 500 -3.71 -1.87 -17.11
N PHE A 501 -4.25 -2.05 -15.90
CA PHE A 501 -4.03 -3.21 -15.06
C PHE A 501 -5.18 -4.20 -15.19
N VAL A 502 -4.83 -5.48 -15.26
CA VAL A 502 -5.76 -6.60 -15.11
C VAL A 502 -5.53 -7.21 -13.74
N PHE A 503 -6.57 -7.37 -12.94
CA PHE A 503 -6.44 -8.01 -11.64
C PHE A 503 -6.08 -9.49 -11.81
N PHE A 504 -5.22 -9.97 -10.92
CA PHE A 504 -4.59 -11.27 -11.02
C PHE A 504 -5.07 -12.18 -9.88
N GLY A 505 -5.46 -13.40 -10.20
CA GLY A 505 -5.90 -14.38 -9.19
C GLY A 505 -7.16 -13.93 -8.46
N MET A 506 -8.17 -13.45 -9.20
CA MET A 506 -9.40 -12.94 -8.60
C MET A 506 -10.17 -14.02 -7.83
N LYS A 507 -10.27 -13.84 -6.51
CA LYS A 507 -11.07 -14.68 -5.59
C LYS A 507 -12.42 -14.01 -5.29
N ASP A 508 -13.38 -14.80 -4.82
CA ASP A 508 -14.70 -14.31 -4.40
C ASP A 508 -14.58 -13.22 -3.31
N TYR A 509 -13.64 -13.39 -2.38
CA TYR A 509 -13.33 -12.39 -1.36
C TYR A 509 -12.91 -11.03 -1.98
N TYR A 510 -12.03 -11.04 -2.98
CA TYR A 510 -11.58 -9.82 -3.67
C TYR A 510 -12.72 -9.18 -4.47
N LEU A 511 -13.52 -9.99 -5.17
CA LEU A 511 -14.69 -9.51 -5.92
C LEU A 511 -15.70 -8.82 -4.99
N LYS A 512 -16.01 -9.42 -3.84
CA LYS A 512 -16.89 -8.83 -2.82
C LYS A 512 -16.35 -7.50 -2.31
N HIS A 513 -15.05 -7.41 -2.08
CA HIS A 513 -14.41 -6.16 -1.65
C HIS A 513 -14.50 -5.07 -2.72
N ILE A 514 -14.12 -5.38 -3.97
CA ILE A 514 -14.19 -4.44 -5.10
C ILE A 514 -15.63 -3.97 -5.32
N ARG A 515 -16.62 -4.88 -5.33
CA ARG A 515 -18.05 -4.54 -5.48
C ARG A 515 -18.54 -3.57 -4.41
N LYS A 516 -18.20 -3.81 -3.14
CA LYS A 516 -18.53 -2.91 -2.03
C LYS A 516 -17.86 -1.55 -2.20
N TRP A 517 -16.58 -1.54 -2.56
CA TRP A 517 -15.83 -0.31 -2.79
C TRP A 517 -16.41 0.51 -3.96
N LEU A 518 -16.75 -0.14 -5.08
CA LEU A 518 -17.37 0.50 -6.25
C LEU A 518 -18.71 1.16 -5.88
N LEU A 519 -19.54 0.47 -5.07
CA LEU A 519 -20.79 1.02 -4.58
C LEU A 519 -20.58 2.26 -3.71
N GLU A 520 -19.66 2.21 -2.74
CA GLU A 520 -19.32 3.34 -1.87
C GLU A 520 -18.76 4.51 -2.67
N ALA A 521 -17.90 4.24 -3.65
CA ALA A 521 -17.31 5.25 -4.51
C ALA A 521 -18.38 5.92 -5.40
N TYR A 522 -19.32 5.14 -5.94
CA TYR A 522 -20.45 5.64 -6.72
C TYR A 522 -21.37 6.55 -5.89
N ILE A 523 -21.68 6.17 -4.64
CA ILE A 523 -22.45 7.01 -3.72
C ILE A 523 -21.73 8.34 -3.48
N LYS A 524 -20.43 8.31 -3.18
CA LYS A 524 -19.62 9.52 -2.97
C LYS A 524 -19.54 10.43 -4.19
N THR A 525 -19.60 9.89 -5.41
CA THR A 525 -19.66 10.72 -6.62
C THR A 525 -21.00 11.42 -6.77
N LYS A 526 -22.11 10.77 -6.39
CA LYS A 526 -23.45 11.36 -6.43
C LYS A 526 -23.67 12.41 -5.35
N ASP A 527 -23.12 12.22 -4.16
CA ASP A 527 -23.28 13.18 -3.05
C ASP A 527 -22.53 14.52 -3.30
N LYS A 528 -21.65 14.56 -4.30
CA LYS A 528 -20.90 15.77 -4.70
C LYS A 528 -21.57 16.56 -5.83
N GLU A 529 -22.54 15.96 -6.52
CA GLU A 529 -23.39 16.60 -7.54
C GLU A 529 -24.65 17.17 -6.88
#